data_AF-A0A938LRG1-F1
#
_entry.id   AF-A0A938LRG1-F1
#
_cell.length_a   1.000
_cell.length_b   1.000
_cell.length_c   1.000
_cell.angle_alpha   90.00
_cell.angle_beta   90.00
_cell.angle_gamma   90.00
#
_symmetry.space_group_name_H-M   'P 1'
#
loop_
_entity.id
_entity.type
_entity.pdbx_description
1 polymer ?
#
loop_
_entity_poly.entity_id
_entity_poly.type
_entity_poly.pdbx_seq_one_letter_code
_entity_poly.pdbx_strand_id
1 'polypeptide(L)'
;MNRDDIFQKVQGVLIDALGREADEVTAEATLMGDLGAESIDFLDIVFRLEKAFGMKVPREELFPAEGLLNNPELVSNGRLTDKGLTELRQRVPHTDLTEFEKDPSLSKIADLFTVNAIVNYVDGKLNKV
;
A
#
# COMPACT_ATOMS: atom_id res chain seq x y z
N MET A 1 -4.58 13.20 14.69
CA MET A 1 -5.45 12.01 14.89
C MET A 1 -4.54 10.91 15.37
N ASN A 2 -4.92 10.11 16.38
CA ASN A 2 -4.01 9.07 16.87
C ASN A 2 -4.02 7.86 15.90
N ARG A 3 -3.04 6.97 16.05
CA ARG A 3 -2.88 5.83 15.14
C ARG A 3 -4.06 4.86 15.17
N ASP A 4 -4.64 4.63 16.35
CA ASP A 4 -5.78 3.71 16.52
C ASP A 4 -7.03 4.25 15.79
N ASP A 5 -7.29 5.55 15.91
CA ASP A 5 -8.37 6.21 15.16
C ASP A 5 -8.15 6.07 13.65
N ILE A 6 -6.89 6.18 13.19
CA ILE A 6 -6.54 6.06 11.75
C ILE A 6 -6.79 4.64 11.30
N PHE A 7 -6.32 3.65 12.07
CA PHE A 7 -6.56 2.24 11.78
C PHE A 7 -8.05 1.93 11.66
N GLN A 8 -8.86 2.32 12.64
CA GLN A 8 -10.30 2.06 12.63
C GLN A 8 -11.00 2.69 11.42
N LYS A 9 -10.58 3.90 11.03
CA LYS A 9 -11.16 4.59 9.88
C LYS A 9 -10.69 4.00 8.55
N VAL A 10 -9.43 3.61 8.43
CA VAL A 10 -8.91 2.87 7.27
C VAL A 10 -9.62 1.52 7.15
N GLN A 11 -9.77 0.80 8.26
CA GLN A 11 -10.48 -0.47 8.32
C GLN A 11 -11.91 -0.34 7.78
N GLY A 12 -12.67 0.66 8.24
CA GLY A 12 -14.01 0.94 7.72
C GLY A 12 -14.02 1.24 6.22
N VAL A 13 -13.04 2.02 5.72
CA VAL A 13 -12.91 2.29 4.28
C VAL A 13 -12.69 0.99 3.48
N LEU A 14 -11.83 0.10 3.96
CA LEU A 14 -11.53 -1.16 3.28
C LEU A 14 -12.69 -2.15 3.32
N ILE A 15 -13.41 -2.25 4.44
CA ILE A 15 -14.66 -3.00 4.56
C ILE A 15 -15.65 -2.55 3.49
N ASP A 16 -15.89 -1.24 3.40
CA ASP A 16 -16.88 -0.70 2.47
C ASP A 16 -16.46 -0.81 0.99
N ALA A 17 -15.15 -0.76 0.72
CA ALA A 17 -14.61 -0.85 -0.64
C ALA A 17 -14.58 -2.30 -1.15
N LEU A 18 -14.23 -3.24 -0.28
CA LEU A 18 -13.98 -4.64 -0.65
C LEU A 18 -15.12 -5.59 -0.27
N GLY A 19 -16.11 -5.12 0.48
CA GLY A 19 -17.22 -5.95 0.97
C GLY A 19 -16.76 -7.05 1.93
N ARG A 20 -15.80 -6.74 2.80
CA ARG A 20 -15.17 -7.66 3.76
C ARG A 20 -15.66 -7.45 5.17
N GLU A 21 -15.52 -8.47 6.01
CA GLU A 21 -15.86 -8.37 7.42
C GLU A 21 -14.71 -7.74 8.23
N ALA A 22 -15.04 -7.15 9.38
CA ALA A 22 -14.07 -6.42 10.20
C ALA A 22 -12.94 -7.30 10.76
N ASP A 23 -13.20 -8.59 10.95
CA ASP A 23 -12.22 -9.58 11.40
C ASP A 23 -11.24 -10.02 10.30
N GLU A 24 -11.61 -9.86 9.02
CA GLU A 24 -10.70 -10.10 7.88
C GLU A 24 -9.68 -8.95 7.73
N VAL A 25 -10.09 -7.72 8.02
CA VAL A 25 -9.27 -6.51 7.82
C VAL A 25 -8.34 -6.27 9.01
N THR A 26 -7.32 -7.11 9.13
CA THR A 26 -6.23 -7.00 10.12
C THR A 26 -5.11 -6.11 9.62
N ALA A 27 -4.22 -5.63 10.51
CA ALA A 27 -3.12 -4.76 10.11
C ALA A 27 -2.16 -5.44 9.11
N GLU A 28 -1.93 -6.73 9.29
CA GLU A 28 -1.03 -7.55 8.50
C GLU A 28 -1.66 -8.04 7.18
N ALA A 29 -3.00 -7.97 7.05
CA ALA A 29 -3.68 -8.43 5.86
C ALA A 29 -3.19 -7.70 4.60
N THR A 30 -2.82 -8.49 3.60
CA THR A 30 -2.47 -8.01 2.26
C THR A 30 -3.75 -7.68 1.50
N LEU A 31 -3.75 -6.55 0.79
CA LEU A 31 -4.93 -6.10 0.05
C LEU A 31 -5.28 -7.08 -1.07
N MET A 32 -4.29 -7.56 -1.83
CA MET A 32 -4.52 -8.48 -2.95
C MET A 32 -4.61 -9.94 -2.50
N GLY A 33 -3.73 -10.38 -1.59
CA GLY A 33 -3.64 -11.78 -1.19
C GLY A 33 -4.76 -12.20 -0.24
N ASP A 34 -4.93 -11.45 0.85
CA ASP A 34 -5.87 -11.79 1.92
C ASP A 34 -7.25 -11.19 1.67
N LEU A 35 -7.32 -9.91 1.27
CA LEU A 35 -8.59 -9.21 1.06
C LEU A 35 -9.12 -9.32 -0.37
N GLY A 36 -8.34 -9.89 -1.30
CA GLY A 36 -8.76 -10.14 -2.68
C GLY A 36 -9.04 -8.89 -3.51
N ALA A 37 -8.41 -7.76 -3.18
CA ALA A 37 -8.52 -6.52 -3.94
C ALA A 37 -7.93 -6.67 -5.34
N GLU A 38 -8.66 -6.19 -6.34
CA GLU A 38 -8.25 -6.12 -7.74
C GLU A 38 -7.82 -4.70 -8.13
N SER A 39 -7.28 -4.56 -9.35
CA SER A 39 -6.82 -3.28 -9.89
C SER A 39 -7.87 -2.16 -9.81
N ILE A 40 -9.16 -2.50 -9.98
CA ILE A 40 -10.27 -1.55 -9.94
C ILE A 40 -10.62 -1.11 -8.51
N ASP A 41 -10.47 -2.01 -7.53
CA ASP A 41 -10.79 -1.73 -6.13
C ASP A 41 -9.86 -0.65 -5.55
N PHE A 42 -8.62 -0.60 -6.01
CA PHE A 42 -7.70 0.46 -5.61
C PHE A 42 -8.18 1.86 -5.97
N LEU A 43 -8.96 2.02 -7.05
CA LEU A 43 -9.55 3.31 -7.40
C LEU A 43 -10.61 3.73 -6.37
N ASP A 44 -11.45 2.78 -5.94
CA ASP A 44 -12.47 3.05 -4.92
C ASP A 44 -11.84 3.26 -3.53
N ILE A 45 -10.86 2.45 -3.14
CA ILE A 45 -10.08 2.63 -1.90
C ILE A 45 -9.48 4.04 -1.85
N VAL A 46 -8.77 4.46 -2.90
CA VAL A 46 -8.18 5.81 -2.97
C VAL A 46 -9.26 6.87 -2.82
N PHE A 47 -10.34 6.79 -3.60
CA PHE A 47 -11.43 7.77 -3.54
C PHE A 47 -12.06 7.87 -2.14
N ARG A 48 -12.29 6.73 -1.49
CA ARG A 48 -12.85 6.67 -0.13
C ARG A 48 -11.89 7.17 0.92
N LEU A 49 -10.59 6.86 0.82
CA LEU A 49 -9.56 7.43 1.69
C LEU A 49 -9.51 8.95 1.57
N GLU A 50 -9.52 9.49 0.34
CA GLU A 50 -9.54 10.95 0.10
C GLU A 50 -10.75 11.59 0.79
N LYS A 51 -11.94 11.01 0.61
CA LYS A 51 -13.18 11.50 1.22
C LYS A 51 -13.16 11.38 2.74
N ALA A 52 -12.70 10.25 3.27
CA ALA A 52 -12.68 9.95 4.69
C ALA A 52 -11.73 10.88 5.45
N PHE A 53 -10.55 11.15 4.90
CA PHE A 53 -9.50 11.93 5.56
C PHE A 53 -9.41 13.38 5.08
N GLY A 54 -10.16 13.77 4.05
CA GLY A 54 -10.13 15.12 3.50
C GLY A 54 -8.78 15.47 2.88
N MET A 55 -8.09 14.47 2.32
CA MET A 55 -6.73 14.60 1.79
C MET A 55 -6.64 14.13 0.34
N LYS A 56 -5.53 14.47 -0.32
CA LYS A 56 -5.21 13.94 -1.65
C LYS A 56 -4.28 12.74 -1.55
N VAL A 57 -4.62 11.69 -2.30
CA VAL A 57 -3.95 10.41 -2.30
C VAL A 57 -3.58 10.05 -3.73
N PRO A 58 -2.39 10.44 -4.21
CA PRO A 58 -1.91 10.00 -5.51
C PRO A 58 -1.77 8.48 -5.52
N ARG A 59 -2.32 7.82 -6.55
CA ARG A 59 -2.35 6.36 -6.64
C ARG A 59 -0.93 5.78 -6.62
N GLU A 60 0.02 6.46 -7.24
CA GLU A 60 1.43 6.07 -7.34
C GLU A 60 2.16 6.07 -5.99
N GLU A 61 1.69 6.86 -5.01
CA GLU A 61 2.25 6.86 -3.66
C GLU A 61 1.81 5.63 -2.86
N LEU A 62 0.59 5.12 -3.10
CA LEU A 62 0.10 3.91 -2.44
C LEU A 62 0.48 2.64 -3.20
N PHE A 63 0.53 2.69 -4.54
CA PHE A 63 0.69 1.54 -5.42
C PHE A 63 1.77 1.81 -6.49
N PRO A 64 3.05 1.97 -6.11
CA PRO A 64 4.11 2.32 -7.06
C PRO A 64 4.48 1.19 -8.01
N ALA A 65 4.03 -0.05 -7.74
CA ALA A 65 4.44 -1.24 -8.48
C ALA A 65 4.22 -1.07 -9.99
N GLU A 66 3.06 -0.57 -10.43
CA GLU A 66 2.77 -0.35 -11.86
C GLU A 66 3.78 0.60 -12.53
N GLY A 67 4.24 1.64 -11.82
CA GLY A 67 5.22 2.59 -12.33
C GLY A 67 6.66 2.06 -12.33
N LEU A 68 6.99 1.15 -11.41
CA LEU A 68 8.33 0.56 -11.31
C LEU A 68 8.54 -0.56 -12.34
N LEU A 69 7.50 -1.36 -12.59
CA LEU A 69 7.56 -2.55 -13.43
C LEU A 69 7.79 -2.25 -14.92
N ASN A 70 7.42 -1.06 -15.37
CA ASN A 70 7.55 -0.65 -16.77
C ASN A 70 8.95 -0.12 -17.13
N ASN A 71 9.89 -0.05 -16.17
CA ASN A 71 11.25 0.42 -16.42
C ASN A 71 12.26 -0.75 -16.42
N PRO A 72 12.89 -1.09 -17.56
CA PRO A 72 13.85 -2.19 -17.65
C PRO A 72 15.14 -1.95 -16.84
N GLU A 73 15.43 -0.73 -16.40
CA GLU A 73 16.56 -0.47 -15.49
C GLU A 73 16.25 -0.83 -14.04
N LEU A 74 14.97 -0.86 -13.67
CA LEU A 74 14.50 -1.12 -12.31
C LEU A 74 14.20 -2.61 -12.08
N VAL A 75 14.03 -3.37 -13.17
CA VAL A 75 13.62 -4.77 -13.15
C VAL A 75 14.61 -5.62 -13.92
N SER A 76 15.06 -6.73 -13.33
CA SER A 76 15.88 -7.73 -13.99
C SER A 76 15.55 -9.13 -13.48
N ASN A 77 15.39 -10.10 -14.38
CA ASN A 77 15.16 -11.52 -14.05
C ASN A 77 13.99 -11.74 -13.06
N GLY A 78 12.88 -11.00 -13.24
CA GLY A 78 11.70 -11.13 -12.36
C GLY A 78 11.93 -10.59 -10.94
N ARG A 79 12.93 -9.73 -10.75
CA ARG A 79 13.26 -9.07 -9.48
C ARG A 79 13.51 -7.58 -9.67
N LEU A 80 13.40 -6.80 -8.60
CA LEU A 80 13.92 -5.44 -8.59
C LEU A 80 15.45 -5.46 -8.54
N THR A 81 16.07 -4.54 -9.29
CA THR A 81 17.51 -4.23 -9.18
C THR A 81 17.80 -3.39 -7.94
N ASP A 82 19.07 -3.18 -7.59
CA ASP A 82 19.44 -2.26 -6.51
C ASP A 82 18.91 -0.83 -6.74
N LYS A 83 18.90 -0.40 -8.01
CA LYS A 83 18.28 0.86 -8.44
C LYS A 83 16.76 0.81 -8.23
N GLY A 84 16.11 -0.29 -8.63
CA GLY A 84 14.68 -0.52 -8.41
C GLY A 84 14.28 -0.49 -6.93
N LEU A 85 15.07 -1.11 -6.05
CA LEU A 85 14.88 -1.07 -4.60
C LEU A 85 15.04 0.35 -4.03
N THR A 86 16.05 1.08 -4.51
CA THR A 86 16.28 2.47 -4.10
C THR A 86 15.10 3.37 -4.51
N GLU A 87 14.60 3.22 -5.73
CA GLU A 87 13.41 3.93 -6.22
C GLU A 87 12.16 3.55 -5.42
N LEU A 88 11.95 2.26 -5.14
CA LEU A 88 10.83 1.78 -4.35
C LEU A 88 10.84 2.43 -2.95
N ARG A 89 11.97 2.40 -2.24
CA ARG A 89 12.14 3.06 -0.93
C ARG A 89 11.76 4.53 -0.94
N GLN A 90 12.13 5.26 -2.00
CA GLN A 90 11.81 6.68 -2.11
C GLN A 90 10.31 6.93 -2.34
N ARG A 91 9.63 6.03 -3.06
CA ARG A 91 8.21 6.16 -3.38
C ARG A 91 7.30 5.74 -2.23
N VAL A 92 7.69 4.71 -1.47
CA VAL A 92 6.92 4.18 -0.33
C VAL A 92 7.69 4.24 0.98
N PRO A 93 8.05 5.45 1.48
CA PRO A 93 8.78 5.58 2.75
C PRO A 93 7.98 5.13 3.99
N HIS A 94 6.68 4.85 3.82
CA HIS A 94 5.74 4.42 4.85
C HIS A 94 5.52 2.89 4.87
N THR A 95 6.15 2.15 3.96
CA THR A 95 6.02 0.70 3.85
C THR A 95 7.27 0.02 4.39
N ASP A 96 7.09 -1.02 5.21
CA ASP A 96 8.20 -1.85 5.69
C ASP A 96 8.67 -2.77 4.55
N LEU A 97 9.93 -2.61 4.14
CA LEU A 97 10.54 -3.38 3.05
C LEU A 97 11.50 -4.46 3.56
N THR A 98 11.66 -4.62 4.88
CA THR A 98 12.73 -5.43 5.48
C THR A 98 12.77 -6.87 4.97
N GLU A 99 11.63 -7.55 4.87
CA GLU A 99 11.57 -8.93 4.36
C GLU A 99 11.67 -8.99 2.83
N PHE A 100 11.08 -8.02 2.13
CA PHE A 100 11.12 -7.96 0.67
C PHE A 100 12.54 -7.73 0.14
N GLU A 101 13.35 -6.93 0.85
CA GLU A 101 14.74 -6.66 0.47
C GLU A 101 15.64 -7.88 0.50
N LYS A 102 15.30 -8.91 1.30
CA LYS A 102 16.04 -10.19 1.32
C LYS A 102 15.82 -11.00 0.04
N ASP A 103 14.67 -10.83 -0.60
CA ASP A 103 14.31 -11.47 -1.87
C ASP A 103 13.34 -10.60 -2.66
N PRO A 104 13.85 -9.62 -3.43
CA PRO A 104 13.05 -8.58 -4.07
C PRO A 104 12.38 -9.08 -5.36
N SER A 105 11.69 -10.21 -5.26
CA SER A 105 10.93 -10.82 -6.34
C SER A 105 9.69 -10.01 -6.66
N LEU A 106 9.43 -9.81 -7.95
CA LEU A 106 8.19 -9.16 -8.39
C LEU A 106 6.95 -9.95 -7.96
N SER A 107 7.07 -11.27 -7.76
CA SER A 107 5.98 -12.08 -7.25
C SER A 107 5.56 -11.72 -5.82
N LYS A 108 6.46 -11.11 -5.04
CA LYS A 108 6.25 -10.69 -3.64
C LYS A 108 5.92 -9.21 -3.49
N ILE A 109 5.89 -8.45 -4.60
CA ILE A 109 5.66 -7.00 -4.52
C ILE A 109 4.24 -6.69 -4.03
N ALA A 110 3.29 -7.59 -4.31
CA ALA A 110 1.91 -7.47 -3.85
C ALA A 110 1.80 -7.54 -2.31
N ASP A 111 2.70 -8.28 -1.66
CA ASP A 111 2.70 -8.52 -0.22
C ASP A 111 3.05 -7.25 0.57
N LEU A 112 3.65 -6.25 -0.09
CA LEU A 112 3.97 -4.95 0.51
C LEU A 112 2.71 -4.10 0.77
N PHE A 113 1.63 -4.37 0.04
CA PHE A 113 0.38 -3.61 0.14
C PHE A 113 -0.50 -4.20 1.23
N THR A 114 -0.19 -3.88 2.47
CA THR A 114 -0.97 -4.28 3.65
C THR A 114 -1.89 -3.16 4.14
N VAL A 115 -2.86 -3.51 4.99
CA VAL A 115 -3.68 -2.53 5.72
C VAL A 115 -2.77 -1.59 6.53
N ASN A 116 -1.74 -2.13 7.20
CA ASN A 116 -0.78 -1.34 7.97
C ASN A 116 0.01 -0.36 7.10
N ALA A 117 0.33 -0.70 5.85
CA ALA A 117 0.98 0.22 4.92
C ALA A 117 0.07 1.43 4.61
N ILE A 118 -1.23 1.23 4.40
CA ILE A 118 -2.19 2.34 4.24
C ILE A 118 -2.28 3.17 5.52
N VAL A 119 -2.33 2.54 6.70
CA VAL A 119 -2.39 3.26 7.97
C VAL A 119 -1.14 4.12 8.17
N ASN A 120 0.06 3.59 7.90
CA ASN A 120 1.31 4.34 7.94
C ASN A 120 1.32 5.51 6.95
N TYR A 121 0.80 5.28 5.74
CA TYR A 121 0.68 6.33 4.73
C TYR A 121 -0.20 7.48 5.21
N VAL A 122 -1.40 7.17 5.71
CA VAL A 122 -2.35 8.16 6.20
C VAL A 122 -1.80 8.89 7.43
N ASP A 123 -1.22 8.17 8.37
CA ASP A 123 -0.54 8.74 9.54
C ASP A 123 0.56 9.72 9.11
N GLY A 124 1.42 9.32 8.17
CA GLY A 124 2.45 10.19 7.61
C GLY A 124 1.93 11.40 6.82
N LYS A 125 0.70 11.37 6.31
CA LYS A 125 0.06 12.54 5.67
C LYS A 125 -0.57 13.48 6.67
N LEU A 126 -1.17 12.96 7.74
CA LEU A 126 -1.91 13.75 8.73
C LEU A 126 -1.02 14.34 9.83
N ASN A 127 0.03 13.62 10.22
CA ASN A 127 0.87 13.92 11.37
C ASN A 127 2.28 14.39 10.99
N LYS A 128 2.51 14.75 9.72
CA LYS A 128 3.75 15.42 9.30
C LYS A 128 3.87 16.79 9.98
N VAL A 129 4.78 16.87 10.95
CA VAL A 129 5.35 18.09 11.55
C VAL A 129 6.56 18.52 10.73
#